data_AF-A0A2H9P6U3-F1
#
_entry.id   AF-A0A2H9P6U3-F1
#
_cell.length_a   1.000
_cell.length_b   1.000
_cell.length_c   1.000
_cell.angle_alpha   90.00
_cell.angle_beta   90.00
_cell.angle_gamma   90.00
#
_symmetry.space_group_name_H-M   'P 1'
#
loop_
_entity.id
_entity.type
_entity.pdbx_description
1 polymer ?
#
loop_
_entity_poly.entity_id
_entity_poly.type
_entity_poly.pdbx_seq_one_letter_code
_entity_poly.pdbx_strand_id
1 'polypeptide(L)'
;MQLEETPREIALAIKNKVESEYPGSGNRGLRTLAANDEIRKAALRGLGVTDENLSILVRVAGIHKIQNVLEHAAVGIATKRELKEAVKKLAGYASENSELKPHVKTLQGMRELQKVKMPTELTALLARLKKEALGERMGSYQDALYSIKSEYEAIKGE
;
A
#
# COMPACT_ATOMS: atom_id res chain seq x y z
N MET A 1 24.58 14.96 10.85
CA MET A 1 24.56 14.49 9.45
C MET A 1 23.83 13.16 9.47
N GLN A 2 22.53 13.13 9.19
CA GLN A 2 21.82 11.86 9.01
C GLN A 2 22.30 11.32 7.67
N LEU A 3 22.93 10.15 7.66
CA LEU A 3 23.26 9.45 6.43
C LEU A 3 21.91 9.09 5.79
N GLU A 4 21.61 9.69 4.63
CA GLU A 4 20.44 9.28 3.84
C GLU A 4 20.67 7.85 3.38
N GLU A 5 19.92 6.89 3.93
CA GLU A 5 19.98 5.50 3.52
C GLU A 5 19.67 5.39 2.02
N THR A 6 20.54 4.70 1.29
CA THR A 6 20.34 4.48 -0.15
C THR A 6 19.14 3.56 -0.39
N PRO A 7 18.50 3.60 -1.58
CA PRO A 7 17.40 2.69 -1.91
C PRO A 7 17.74 1.21 -1.72
N ARG A 8 18.99 0.82 -1.98
CA ARG A 8 19.49 -0.55 -1.78
C ARG A 8 19.59 -0.93 -0.30
N GLU A 9 20.09 -0.05 0.55
CA GLU A 9 20.16 -0.29 2.00
C GLU A 9 18.76 -0.44 2.60
N ILE A 10 17.83 0.43 2.20
CA ILE A 10 16.41 0.34 2.59
C ILE A 10 15.81 -0.99 2.13
N ALA A 11 16.01 -1.35 0.86
CA ALA A 11 15.50 -2.60 0.30
C ALA A 11 16.05 -3.83 1.05
N LEU A 12 17.34 -3.83 1.39
CA LEU A 12 17.98 -4.91 2.15
C LEU A 12 17.39 -5.02 3.57
N ALA A 13 17.21 -3.89 4.26
CA ALA A 13 16.57 -3.86 5.56
C ALA A 13 15.14 -4.43 5.51
N ILE A 14 14.38 -4.09 4.46
CA ILE A 14 13.03 -4.62 4.23
C ILE A 14 13.06 -6.13 3.97
N LYS A 15 13.97 -6.63 3.10
CA LYS A 15 14.13 -8.08 2.83
C LYS A 15 14.39 -8.83 4.14
N ASN A 16 15.39 -8.41 4.90
CA ASN A 16 15.78 -9.05 6.15
C ASN A 16 14.63 -9.07 7.16
N LYS A 17 13.91 -7.94 7.30
CA LYS A 17 12.74 -7.84 8.17
C LYS A 17 11.63 -8.80 7.76
N VAL A 18 11.25 -8.80 6.49
CA VAL A 18 10.16 -9.66 5.97
C VAL A 18 10.52 -11.14 6.09
N GLU A 19 11.77 -11.51 5.83
CA GLU A 19 12.24 -12.89 5.97
C GLU A 19 12.25 -13.36 7.43
N SER A 20 12.63 -12.48 8.35
CA SER A 20 12.59 -12.72 9.80
C SER A 20 11.16 -12.87 10.33
N GLU A 21 10.23 -12.01 9.91
CA GLU A 21 8.85 -12.00 10.40
C GLU A 21 8.00 -13.13 9.79
N TYR A 22 8.34 -13.58 8.58
CA TYR A 22 7.59 -14.61 7.85
C TYR A 22 8.51 -15.76 7.37
N PRO A 23 9.11 -16.55 8.29
CA PRO A 23 10.03 -17.63 7.94
C PRO A 23 9.32 -18.78 7.20
N GLY A 24 10.03 -19.46 6.30
CA GLY A 24 9.50 -20.57 5.48
C GLY A 24 8.80 -20.19 4.16
N SER A 25 9.17 -20.87 3.08
CA SER A 25 8.79 -20.63 1.67
C SER A 25 7.30 -20.83 1.31
N GLY A 26 6.45 -21.18 2.28
CA GLY A 26 5.06 -21.56 2.05
C GLY A 26 4.11 -20.41 1.68
N ASN A 27 4.46 -19.15 2.00
CA ASN A 27 3.57 -18.02 1.74
C ASN A 27 4.25 -16.84 1.02
N ARG A 28 4.75 -17.11 -0.19
CA ARG A 28 5.33 -16.09 -1.10
C ARG A 28 4.41 -14.88 -1.33
N GLY A 29 3.09 -15.09 -1.27
CA GLY A 29 2.09 -14.01 -1.33
C GLY A 29 2.21 -13.05 -0.16
N LEU A 30 2.17 -13.56 1.08
CA LEU A 30 2.30 -12.74 2.30
C LEU A 30 3.60 -11.95 2.35
N ARG A 31 4.74 -12.56 1.99
CA ARG A 31 6.03 -11.85 1.96
C ARG A 31 6.05 -10.69 0.97
N THR A 32 5.46 -10.89 -0.20
CA THR A 32 5.34 -9.83 -1.21
C THR A 32 4.46 -8.68 -0.71
N LEU A 33 3.37 -9.01 -0.02
CA LEU A 33 2.46 -8.02 0.56
C LEU A 33 3.11 -7.25 1.70
N ALA A 34 3.80 -7.94 2.61
CA ALA A 34 4.54 -7.31 3.70
C ALA A 34 5.64 -6.37 3.17
N ALA A 35 6.40 -6.82 2.16
CA ALA A 35 7.41 -5.98 1.52
C ALA A 35 6.80 -4.74 0.87
N ASN A 36 5.68 -4.87 0.14
CA ASN A 36 5.00 -3.73 -0.46
C ASN A 36 4.54 -2.69 0.59
N ASP A 37 4.09 -3.15 1.76
CA ASP A 37 3.70 -2.27 2.86
C ASP A 37 4.90 -1.51 3.45
N GLU A 38 6.02 -2.21 3.68
CA GLU A 38 7.24 -1.61 4.19
C GLU A 38 7.89 -0.63 3.19
N ILE A 39 7.88 -0.96 1.89
CA ILE A 39 8.35 -0.07 0.81
C ILE A 39 7.54 1.24 0.82
N ARG A 40 6.21 1.16 0.95
CA ARG A 40 5.36 2.36 1.00
C ARG A 40 5.64 3.22 2.23
N LYS A 41 5.88 2.61 3.39
CA LYS A 41 6.27 3.33 4.61
C LYS A 41 7.62 4.01 4.45
N ALA A 42 8.61 3.31 3.89
CA ALA A 42 9.94 3.87 3.65
C ALA A 42 9.88 5.07 2.69
N ALA A 43 9.14 4.95 1.58
CA ALA A 43 8.95 6.03 0.63
C ALA A 43 8.30 7.28 1.27
N LEU A 44 7.34 7.10 2.19
CA LEU A 44 6.75 8.23 2.93
C LEU A 44 7.75 8.91 3.87
N ARG A 45 8.57 8.11 4.59
CA ARG A 45 9.60 8.65 5.48
C ARG A 45 10.65 9.46 4.72
N GLY A 46 11.06 8.98 3.54
CA GLY A 46 12.01 9.69 2.67
C GLY A 46 11.51 11.06 2.17
N LEU A 47 10.21 11.33 2.23
CA LEU A 47 9.62 12.62 1.88
C LEU A 47 9.49 13.59 3.07
N GLY A 48 10.02 13.21 4.24
CA GLY A 48 9.81 13.97 5.47
C GLY A 48 8.35 13.97 5.93
N VAL A 49 7.52 13.02 5.48
CA VAL A 49 6.17 12.82 6.05
C VAL A 49 6.34 12.15 7.41
N THR A 50 6.51 12.99 8.43
CA THR A 50 6.67 12.61 9.84
C THR A 50 5.32 12.69 10.58
N ASP A 51 5.33 12.38 11.88
CA ASP A 51 4.15 12.49 12.74
C ASP A 51 3.57 13.93 12.80
N GLU A 52 4.36 14.93 12.44
CA GLU A 52 3.93 16.34 12.30
C GLU A 52 3.00 16.54 11.09
N ASN A 53 3.04 15.64 10.09
CA ASN A 53 2.14 15.63 8.95
C ASN A 53 0.96 14.66 9.15
N LEU A 54 0.39 14.63 10.36
CA LEU A 54 -0.64 13.66 10.78
C LEU A 54 -1.80 13.53 9.79
N SER A 55 -2.31 14.64 9.23
CA SER A 55 -3.41 14.61 8.25
C SER A 55 -3.03 13.88 6.96
N ILE A 56 -1.85 14.16 6.41
CA ILE A 56 -1.32 13.49 5.21
C ILE A 56 -1.08 12.01 5.52
N LEU A 57 -0.43 11.73 6.65
CA LEU A 57 -0.10 10.37 7.08
C LEU A 57 -1.37 9.52 7.27
N VAL A 58 -2.39 10.06 7.96
CA VAL A 58 -3.68 9.37 8.16
C VAL A 58 -4.39 9.12 6.83
N ARG A 59 -4.43 10.10 5.93
CA ARG A 59 -5.08 9.96 4.62
C ARG A 59 -4.37 8.92 3.77
N VAL A 60 -3.05 9.02 3.60
CA VAL A 60 -2.27 8.10 2.77
C VAL A 60 -2.25 6.70 3.37
N ALA A 61 -2.08 6.56 4.70
CA ALA A 61 -2.15 5.25 5.36
C ALA A 61 -3.55 4.63 5.25
N GLY A 62 -4.62 5.43 5.29
CA GLY A 62 -5.98 4.97 5.02
C GLY A 62 -6.13 4.40 3.61
N ILE A 63 -5.54 5.06 2.61
CA ILE A 63 -5.52 4.59 1.22
C ILE A 63 -4.69 3.31 1.09
N HIS A 64 -3.49 3.26 1.68
CA HIS A 64 -2.64 2.05 1.68
C HIS A 64 -3.35 0.85 2.29
N LYS A 65 -4.11 1.04 3.36
CA LYS A 65 -4.93 -0.03 3.95
C LYS A 65 -5.94 -0.60 2.96
N ILE A 66 -6.61 0.26 2.18
CA ILE A 66 -7.54 -0.20 1.12
C ILE A 66 -6.76 -0.96 0.04
N GLN A 67 -5.60 -0.44 -0.38
CA GLN A 67 -4.74 -1.11 -1.37
C GLN A 67 -4.26 -2.48 -0.90
N ASN A 68 -3.80 -2.62 0.35
CA ASN A 68 -3.38 -3.89 0.92
C ASN A 68 -4.53 -4.91 0.86
N VAL A 69 -5.75 -4.51 1.21
CA VAL A 69 -6.91 -5.40 1.13
C VAL A 69 -7.22 -5.83 -0.31
N LEU A 70 -7.06 -4.93 -1.28
CA LEU A 70 -7.20 -5.28 -2.70
C LEU A 70 -6.12 -6.27 -3.15
N GLU A 71 -4.88 -6.08 -2.72
CA GLU A 71 -3.77 -7.00 -3.03
C GLU A 71 -3.97 -8.36 -2.35
N HIS A 72 -4.43 -8.37 -1.08
CA HIS A 72 -4.79 -9.60 -0.35
C HIS A 72 -5.93 -10.34 -1.07
N ALA A 73 -6.94 -9.62 -1.56
CA ALA A 73 -8.05 -10.20 -2.31
C ALA A 73 -7.57 -10.75 -3.67
N ALA A 74 -6.62 -10.07 -4.32
CA ALA A 74 -6.05 -10.49 -5.58
C ALA A 74 -5.18 -11.75 -5.49
N VAL A 75 -4.69 -12.11 -4.31
CA VAL A 75 -4.00 -13.38 -4.06
C VAL A 75 -4.86 -14.40 -3.27
N GLY A 76 -6.12 -14.07 -2.97
CA GLY A 76 -7.07 -14.98 -2.33
C GLY A 76 -6.87 -15.19 -0.83
N ILE A 77 -6.23 -14.24 -0.12
CA ILE A 77 -5.98 -14.34 1.32
C ILE A 77 -6.72 -13.30 2.16
N ALA A 78 -7.44 -12.37 1.54
CA ALA A 78 -8.20 -11.35 2.26
C ALA A 78 -9.30 -11.97 3.14
N THR A 79 -9.35 -11.54 4.40
CA THR A 79 -10.41 -11.94 5.33
C THR A 79 -11.66 -11.08 5.18
N LYS A 80 -12.83 -11.62 5.58
CA LYS A 80 -14.08 -10.85 5.65
C LYS A 80 -13.97 -9.60 6.54
N ARG A 81 -13.12 -9.64 7.56
CA ARG A 81 -12.88 -8.52 8.48
C ARG A 81 -12.09 -7.40 7.78
N GLU A 82 -11.02 -7.74 7.07
CA GLU A 82 -10.23 -6.77 6.30
C GLU A 82 -11.07 -6.07 5.22
N LEU A 83 -11.90 -6.83 4.49
CA LEU A 83 -12.82 -6.26 3.49
C LEU A 83 -13.84 -5.31 4.14
N LYS A 84 -14.38 -5.64 5.32
CA LYS A 84 -15.27 -4.76 6.09
C LYS A 84 -14.60 -3.44 6.47
N GLU A 85 -13.37 -3.51 6.98
CA GLU A 85 -12.57 -2.34 7.36
C GLU A 85 -12.27 -1.44 6.15
N ALA A 86 -11.87 -2.03 5.03
CA ALA A 86 -11.59 -1.30 3.80
C ALA A 86 -12.84 -0.63 3.21
N VAL A 87 -13.99 -1.32 3.23
CA VAL A 87 -15.29 -0.74 2.83
C VAL A 87 -15.65 0.45 3.72
N LYS A 88 -15.47 0.34 5.04
CA LYS A 88 -15.77 1.44 5.98
C LYS A 88 -14.89 2.66 5.71
N LYS A 89 -13.58 2.44 5.49
CA LYS A 89 -12.65 3.52 5.13
C LYS A 89 -13.01 4.18 3.80
N LEU A 90 -13.30 3.37 2.77
CA LEU A 90 -13.71 3.87 1.46
C LEU A 90 -15.02 4.65 1.54
N ALA A 91 -15.97 4.21 2.36
CA ALA A 91 -17.23 4.91 2.59
C ALA A 91 -17.03 6.26 3.30
N GLY A 92 -16.08 6.36 4.23
CA GLY A 92 -15.70 7.64 4.85
C GLY A 92 -15.13 8.63 3.84
N TYR A 93 -14.32 8.17 2.88
CA TYR A 93 -13.93 9.02 1.76
C TYR A 93 -15.14 9.34 0.85
N ALA A 94 -16.07 8.41 0.66
CA ALA A 94 -17.23 8.59 -0.20
C ALA A 94 -18.29 9.57 0.33
N SER A 95 -18.33 9.80 1.65
CA SER A 95 -19.13 10.90 2.21
C SER A 95 -18.57 12.27 1.83
N GLU A 96 -17.28 12.36 1.55
CA GLU A 96 -16.61 13.58 1.09
C GLU A 96 -16.54 13.68 -0.45
N ASN A 97 -16.69 12.55 -1.16
CA ASN A 97 -16.64 12.50 -2.63
C ASN A 97 -17.62 11.46 -3.20
N SER A 98 -18.68 11.93 -3.86
CA SER A 98 -19.77 11.11 -4.41
C SER A 98 -19.34 10.12 -5.50
N GLU A 99 -18.21 10.36 -6.17
CA GLU A 99 -17.62 9.48 -7.20
C GLU A 99 -17.16 8.14 -6.59
N LEU A 100 -16.94 8.06 -5.27
CA LEU A 100 -16.50 6.84 -4.59
C LEU A 100 -17.64 5.86 -4.29
N LYS A 101 -18.91 6.30 -4.34
CA LYS A 101 -20.07 5.47 -3.96
C LYS A 101 -20.18 4.17 -4.78
N PRO A 102 -19.96 4.16 -6.11
CA PRO A 102 -19.97 2.92 -6.89
C PRO A 102 -18.86 1.96 -6.45
N HIS A 103 -17.68 2.46 -6.10
CA HIS A 103 -16.55 1.63 -5.70
C HIS A 103 -16.70 1.00 -4.31
N VAL A 104 -17.46 1.65 -3.41
CA VAL A 104 -17.89 1.03 -2.15
C VAL A 104 -18.69 -0.25 -2.42
N LYS A 105 -19.62 -0.22 -3.38
CA LYS A 105 -20.38 -1.41 -3.80
C LYS A 105 -19.49 -2.47 -4.45
N THR A 106 -18.55 -2.06 -5.31
CA THR A 106 -17.56 -2.97 -5.91
C THR A 106 -16.79 -3.73 -4.84
N LEU A 107 -16.25 -3.03 -3.84
CA LEU A 107 -15.49 -3.64 -2.75
C LEU A 107 -16.37 -4.51 -1.83
N GLN A 108 -17.63 -4.14 -1.63
CA GLN A 108 -18.61 -4.98 -0.92
C GLN A 108 -18.87 -6.31 -1.65
N GLY A 109 -18.94 -6.28 -2.99
CA GLY A 109 -19.12 -7.47 -3.83
C GLY A 109 -17.91 -8.41 -3.83
N MET A 110 -16.72 -7.94 -3.43
CA MET A 110 -15.53 -8.78 -3.30
C MET A 110 -15.56 -9.70 -2.07
N ARG A 111 -16.59 -9.63 -1.21
CA ARG A 111 -16.72 -10.43 0.03
C ARG A 111 -16.85 -11.94 -0.15
N GLU A 112 -17.15 -12.40 -1.36
CA GLU A 112 -17.52 -13.80 -1.62
C GLU A 112 -16.58 -14.50 -2.60
N LEU A 113 -15.57 -13.83 -3.13
CA LEU A 113 -14.76 -14.34 -4.25
C LEU A 113 -13.34 -14.72 -3.83
N GLN A 114 -12.93 -15.93 -4.23
CA GLN A 114 -11.54 -16.35 -4.25
C GLN A 114 -10.82 -15.64 -5.41
N LYS A 115 -9.58 -15.17 -5.15
CA LYS A 115 -8.66 -14.54 -6.11
C LYS A 115 -9.32 -13.66 -7.17
N VAL A 116 -9.42 -12.36 -6.89
CA VAL A 116 -10.09 -11.40 -7.79
C VAL A 116 -9.10 -10.52 -8.53
N LYS A 117 -9.45 -10.12 -9.77
CA LYS A 117 -8.70 -9.07 -10.45
C LYS A 117 -8.89 -7.76 -9.70
N MET A 118 -7.81 -7.00 -9.47
CA MET A 118 -7.91 -5.69 -8.85
C MET A 118 -8.79 -4.77 -9.70
N PRO A 119 -9.81 -4.10 -9.13
CA PRO A 119 -10.65 -3.18 -9.88
C PRO A 119 -9.83 -1.95 -10.33
N THR A 120 -9.65 -1.81 -11.64
CA THR A 120 -8.80 -0.76 -12.23
C THR A 120 -9.29 0.64 -11.85
N GLU A 121 -10.59 0.87 -11.90
CA GLU A 121 -11.18 2.19 -11.60
C GLU A 121 -10.95 2.59 -10.13
N LEU A 122 -11.15 1.66 -9.19
CA LEU A 122 -10.84 1.89 -7.78
C LEU A 122 -9.34 2.13 -7.59
N THR A 123 -8.48 1.42 -8.31
CA THR A 123 -7.02 1.61 -8.24
C THR A 123 -6.62 3.01 -8.71
N ALA A 124 -7.18 3.47 -9.83
CA ALA A 124 -6.96 4.81 -10.38
C ALA A 124 -7.45 5.90 -9.42
N LEU A 125 -8.61 5.68 -8.80
CA LEU A 125 -9.18 6.62 -7.83
C LEU A 125 -8.35 6.71 -6.55
N LEU A 126 -7.87 5.59 -6.00
CA LEU A 126 -6.95 5.60 -4.86
C LEU A 126 -5.63 6.31 -5.20
N ALA A 127 -5.15 6.22 -6.45
CA ALA A 127 -3.99 6.99 -6.91
C ALA A 127 -4.26 8.50 -6.94
N ARG A 128 -5.45 8.91 -7.41
CA ARG A 128 -5.89 10.32 -7.38
C ARG A 128 -6.00 10.84 -5.94
N LEU A 129 -6.63 10.10 -5.02
CA LEU A 129 -6.74 10.51 -3.61
C LEU A 129 -5.37 10.65 -2.94
N LYS A 130 -4.39 9.79 -3.29
CA LYS A 130 -3.00 9.95 -2.82
C LYS A 130 -2.37 11.21 -3.36
N LYS A 131 -2.58 11.52 -4.64
CA LYS A 131 -2.09 12.76 -5.26
C LYS A 131 -2.70 14.00 -4.57
N GLU A 132 -3.99 13.98 -4.27
CA GLU A 132 -4.67 15.04 -3.52
C GLU A 132 -4.09 15.21 -2.11
N ALA A 133 -3.72 14.11 -1.43
CA ALA A 133 -3.12 14.16 -0.11
C ALA A 133 -1.65 14.60 -0.11
N LEU A 134 -0.86 14.18 -1.11
CA LEU A 134 0.59 14.44 -1.19
C LEU A 134 0.91 15.74 -1.94
N GLY A 135 0.00 16.26 -2.75
CA GLY A 135 0.22 17.45 -3.57
C GLY A 135 1.45 17.30 -4.47
N GLU A 136 2.33 18.30 -4.44
CA GLU A 136 3.58 18.33 -5.21
C GLU A 136 4.55 17.19 -4.83
N ARG A 137 4.44 16.65 -3.60
CA ARG A 137 5.29 15.53 -3.13
C ARG A 137 4.98 14.20 -3.83
N MET A 138 3.90 14.12 -4.60
CA MET A 138 3.47 12.88 -5.27
C MET A 138 4.51 12.36 -6.27
N GLY A 139 5.22 13.24 -6.99
CA GLY A 139 6.27 12.83 -7.93
C GLY A 139 7.40 12.10 -7.20
N SER A 140 8.00 12.78 -6.22
CA SER A 140 9.06 12.20 -5.38
C SER A 140 8.62 10.93 -4.65
N TYR A 141 7.35 10.83 -4.24
CA TYR A 141 6.80 9.60 -3.68
C TYR A 141 6.81 8.44 -4.66
N GLN A 142 6.42 8.67 -5.91
CA GLN A 142 6.45 7.65 -6.96
C GLN A 142 7.88 7.24 -7.30
N ASP A 143 8.81 8.19 -7.36
CA ASP A 143 10.22 7.93 -7.64
C ASP A 143 10.86 7.10 -6.52
N ALA A 144 10.58 7.44 -5.25
CA ALA A 144 11.05 6.68 -4.10
C ALA A 144 10.46 5.26 -4.07
N LEU A 145 9.15 5.12 -4.31
CA LEU A 145 8.49 3.83 -4.42
C LEU A 145 9.13 2.95 -5.50
N TYR A 146 9.35 3.53 -6.69
CA TYR A 146 9.92 2.80 -7.82
C TYR A 146 11.36 2.36 -7.53
N SER A 147 12.18 3.27 -7.01
CA SER A 147 13.60 3.01 -6.72
C SER A 147 13.77 1.91 -5.68
N ILE A 148 13.09 2.02 -4.53
CA ILE A 148 13.19 1.00 -3.46
C ILE A 148 12.63 -0.34 -3.95
N LYS A 149 11.52 -0.33 -4.70
CA LYS A 149 10.93 -1.57 -5.23
C LYS A 149 11.84 -2.25 -6.25
N SER A 150 12.49 -1.49 -7.13
CA SER A 150 13.44 -2.01 -8.11
C SER A 150 14.60 -2.72 -7.43
N GLU A 151 15.20 -2.08 -6.42
CA GLU A 151 16.27 -2.69 -5.62
C GLU A 151 15.78 -3.93 -4.86
N TYR A 152 14.58 -3.87 -4.27
CA TYR A 152 14.00 -5.01 -3.55
C TYR A 152 13.80 -6.23 -4.46
N GLU A 153 13.28 -6.05 -5.67
CA GLU A 153 13.12 -7.17 -6.62
C GLU A 153 14.47 -7.70 -7.12
N ALA A 154 15.49 -6.85 -7.27
CA ALA A 154 16.84 -7.28 -7.62
C ALA A 154 17.43 -8.19 -6.53
N ILE A 155 17.43 -7.75 -5.27
CA ILE A 155 18.04 -8.51 -4.15
C ILE A 155 17.20 -9.70 -3.69
N LYS A 156 15.89 -9.73 -3.97
CA LYS A 156 15.03 -10.88 -3.66
C LYS A 156 15.31 -12.07 -4.58
N GLY A 157 15.87 -11.80 -5.76
CA GLY A 157 16.32 -12.83 -6.72
C GLY A 157 17.73 -13.36 -6.47
N GLU A 158 18.53 -12.66 -5.65
CA GLU A 158 19.86 -13.07 -5.16
C GLU A 158 19.75 -14.08 -4.00
#